data_AF-A0A0T7H5K7-F1
#
_entry.id   AF-A0A0T7H5K7-F1
#
_cell.length_a   1.000
_cell.length_b   1.000
_cell.length_c   1.000
_cell.angle_alpha   90.00
_cell.angle_beta   90.00
_cell.angle_gamma   90.00
#
_symmetry.space_group_name_H-M   'P 1'
#
loop_
_entity.id
_entity.type
_entity.pdbx_description
1 polymer ?
#
loop_
_entity_poly.entity_id
_entity_poly.type
_entity_poly.pdbx_seq_one_letter_code
_entity_poly.pdbx_strand_id
1 'polypeptide(L)'
;MPELPIPLRGLLTISLLLLPAAALAGDPAVCAALYRKLGNSPQIIGNTSAARSYAQQLGEYNADIRELRVDMRRAGCGNGSVVVLGGPNAEVCGQMRDALERMEQSRDALAAERNSSRQMILPSEERNAILATIREQRCIPSFEPLPPVVDDRRKVPGIELPREEQPYSGITKLQTRPQKPQAAVQPPVLTPPPERPYDPNRKVRTVGPAFLPEADIDLSNPKSAGPQPQQ
;
A
#
# COMPACT_ATOMS: atom_id res chain seq x y z
N MET A 1 40.72 46.83 -73.99
CA MET A 1 41.35 45.89 -73.05
C MET A 1 41.36 46.58 -71.67
N PRO A 2 40.93 45.93 -70.59
CA PRO A 2 39.52 45.59 -70.36
C PRO A 2 39.07 45.71 -68.88
N GLU A 3 37.81 45.31 -68.64
CA GLU A 3 37.19 44.83 -67.40
C GLU A 3 36.84 45.79 -66.24
N LEU A 4 35.55 46.15 -66.17
CA LEU A 4 34.82 46.32 -64.91
C LEU A 4 34.52 44.95 -64.29
N PRO A 5 34.61 44.78 -62.95
CA PRO A 5 33.92 43.70 -62.26
C PRO A 5 32.68 44.18 -61.47
N ILE A 6 31.52 43.69 -61.88
CA ILE A 6 30.28 43.50 -61.09
C ILE A 6 30.41 42.10 -60.41
N PRO A 7 29.70 41.67 -59.33
CA PRO A 7 28.63 42.28 -58.51
C PRO A 7 28.82 42.22 -56.97
N LEU A 8 28.42 43.29 -56.27
CA LEU A 8 28.03 43.28 -54.85
C LEU A 8 26.62 42.66 -54.67
N ARG A 9 26.44 41.40 -55.07
CA ARG A 9 25.19 40.65 -54.82
C ARG A 9 25.52 39.19 -54.61
N GLY A 10 26.02 38.88 -53.42
CA GLY A 10 26.23 37.51 -53.02
C GLY A 10 26.78 37.43 -51.61
N LEU A 11 25.96 36.92 -50.70
CA LEU A 11 26.39 36.23 -49.49
C LEU A 11 26.80 37.10 -48.29
N LEU A 12 26.08 38.20 -48.03
CA LEU A 12 25.93 38.75 -46.67
C LEU A 12 24.71 38.12 -45.97
N THR A 13 24.55 36.79 -46.10
CA THR A 13 23.40 36.04 -45.55
C THR A 13 23.83 34.72 -44.94
N ILE A 14 24.91 34.68 -44.14
CA ILE A 14 25.19 33.53 -43.26
C ILE A 14 25.81 34.06 -41.95
N SER A 15 25.03 34.75 -41.13
CA SER A 15 25.44 35.05 -39.74
C SER A 15 24.27 35.11 -38.75
N LEU A 16 23.10 34.53 -39.08
CA LEU A 16 21.93 34.57 -38.20
C LEU A 16 21.29 33.20 -37.95
N LEU A 17 22.10 32.16 -37.72
CA LEU A 17 21.62 30.83 -37.32
C LEU A 17 22.46 30.19 -36.20
N LEU A 18 23.04 31.01 -35.31
CA LEU A 18 23.44 30.57 -33.97
C LEU A 18 22.59 31.29 -32.93
N LEU A 19 21.29 30.97 -32.88
CA LEU A 19 20.60 31.01 -31.60
C LEU A 19 20.91 29.69 -30.91
N PRO A 20 21.50 29.67 -29.70
CA PRO A 20 21.58 28.45 -28.95
C PRO A 20 20.14 28.00 -28.70
N ALA A 21 19.85 26.74 -29.00
CA ALA A 21 18.71 26.06 -28.40
C ALA A 21 19.02 25.93 -26.90
N ALA A 22 18.90 27.04 -26.16
CA ALA A 22 18.68 26.95 -24.74
C ALA A 22 17.37 26.18 -24.62
N ALA A 23 17.48 24.90 -24.25
CA ALA A 23 16.39 24.17 -23.66
C ALA A 23 15.63 25.16 -22.76
N LEU A 24 14.31 25.24 -22.91
CA LEU A 24 13.45 26.09 -22.07
C LEU A 24 13.55 25.57 -20.63
N ALA A 25 14.64 25.91 -19.97
CA ALA A 25 14.91 25.73 -18.58
C ALA A 25 14.34 26.95 -17.88
N GLY A 26 13.46 26.74 -16.90
CA GLY A 26 13.03 27.82 -16.02
C GLY A 26 14.23 28.49 -15.37
N ASP A 27 14.09 29.77 -15.02
CA ASP A 27 15.14 30.52 -14.34
C ASP A 27 15.60 29.74 -13.08
N PRO A 28 16.90 29.40 -12.96
CA PRO A 28 17.41 28.63 -11.82
C PRO A 28 17.13 29.30 -10.48
N ALA A 29 17.07 30.65 -10.44
CA ALA A 29 16.74 31.38 -9.23
C ALA A 29 15.28 31.18 -8.81
N VAL A 30 14.35 31.16 -9.78
CA VAL A 30 12.92 30.90 -9.56
C VAL A 30 12.71 29.46 -9.11
N CYS A 31 13.34 28.49 -9.76
CA CYS A 31 13.25 27.09 -9.37
C CYS A 31 13.77 26.88 -7.93
N ALA A 32 14.93 27.45 -7.58
CA ALA A 32 15.47 27.37 -6.23
C ALA A 32 14.53 27.98 -5.17
N ALA A 33 13.85 29.08 -5.49
CA ALA A 33 12.86 29.68 -4.60
C ALA A 33 11.63 28.78 -4.40
N LEU A 34 11.11 28.17 -5.46
CA LEU A 34 9.97 27.25 -5.38
C LEU A 34 10.29 26.00 -4.56
N TYR A 35 11.47 25.41 -4.74
CA TYR A 35 11.90 24.26 -3.93
C TYR A 35 12.10 24.61 -2.46
N ARG A 36 12.67 25.79 -2.15
CA ARG A 36 12.73 26.27 -0.75
C ARG A 36 11.34 26.42 -0.15
N LYS A 37 10.39 26.99 -0.90
CA LYS A 37 9.00 27.13 -0.46
C LYS A 37 8.34 25.76 -0.24
N LEU A 38 8.59 24.80 -1.12
CA LEU A 38 8.09 23.43 -1.00
C LEU A 38 8.68 22.70 0.22
N GLY A 39 9.97 22.89 0.51
CA GLY A 39 10.63 22.32 1.69
C GLY A 39 10.09 22.86 3.02
N ASN A 40 9.69 24.14 3.02
CA ASN A 40 9.11 24.80 4.19
C ASN A 40 7.60 24.53 4.37
N SER A 41 6.91 24.03 3.34
CA SER A 41 5.50 23.67 3.44
C SER A 41 5.31 22.37 4.23
N PRO A 42 4.30 22.29 5.13
CA PRO A 42 4.03 21.08 5.88
C PRO A 42 3.70 19.92 4.92
N GLN A 43 4.44 18.82 5.06
CA GLN A 43 4.13 17.57 4.39
C GLN A 43 3.29 16.70 5.32
N ILE A 44 2.25 16.06 4.79
CA ILE A 44 1.37 15.24 5.60
C ILE A 44 1.67 13.77 5.35
N ILE A 45 2.09 13.08 6.43
CA ILE A 45 2.42 11.67 6.41
C ILE A 45 1.10 10.88 6.43
N GLY A 46 0.80 10.18 5.34
CA GLY A 46 -0.47 9.45 5.12
C GLY A 46 -0.74 8.25 6.06
N ASN A 47 0.01 8.15 7.16
CA ASN A 47 0.01 7.07 8.12
C ASN A 47 -0.07 7.64 9.55
N THR A 48 -1.09 8.45 9.83
CA THR A 48 -1.31 8.97 11.18
C THR A 48 -1.96 7.89 12.06
N SER A 49 -1.76 7.96 13.39
CA SER A 49 -2.48 7.11 14.36
C SER A 49 -3.99 7.27 14.23
N ALA A 50 -4.46 8.50 13.98
CA ALA A 50 -5.86 8.81 13.72
C ALA A 50 -6.40 8.06 12.49
N ALA A 51 -5.68 8.05 11.36
CA ALA A 51 -6.11 7.35 10.15
C ALA A 51 -6.30 5.83 10.37
N ARG A 52 -5.41 5.21 11.15
CA ARG A 52 -5.53 3.79 11.53
C ARG A 52 -6.72 3.54 12.44
N SER A 53 -6.94 4.40 13.43
CA SER A 53 -8.07 4.29 14.36
C SER A 53 -9.42 4.38 13.63
N TYR A 54 -9.59 5.35 12.72
CA TYR A 54 -10.80 5.44 11.91
C TYR A 54 -11.00 4.21 11.01
N ALA A 55 -9.91 3.67 10.43
CA ALA A 55 -10.00 2.47 9.61
C ALA A 55 -10.43 1.23 10.41
N GLN A 56 -9.93 1.09 11.65
CA GLN A 56 -10.33 0.01 12.56
C GLN A 56 -11.80 0.12 12.94
N GLN A 57 -12.23 1.27 13.45
CA GLN A 57 -13.62 1.50 13.88
C GLN A 57 -14.63 1.35 12.71
N LEU A 58 -14.29 1.85 11.52
CA LEU A 58 -15.13 1.62 10.33
C LEU A 58 -15.15 0.14 9.92
N GLY A 59 -14.05 -0.58 10.11
CA GLY A 59 -13.99 -2.03 9.90
C GLY A 59 -14.93 -2.77 10.84
N GLU A 60 -14.93 -2.41 12.13
CA GLU A 60 -15.81 -2.95 13.17
C GLU A 60 -17.28 -2.72 12.82
N TYR A 61 -17.69 -1.47 12.59
CA TYR A 61 -19.08 -1.17 12.18
C TYR A 61 -19.52 -1.93 10.93
N ASN A 62 -18.65 -2.07 9.92
CA ASN A 62 -18.98 -2.81 8.71
C ASN A 62 -19.13 -4.32 8.96
N ALA A 63 -18.36 -4.88 9.88
CA ALA A 63 -18.50 -6.27 10.30
C ALA A 63 -19.82 -6.47 11.05
N ASP A 64 -20.10 -5.61 12.03
CA ASP A 64 -21.31 -5.69 12.87
C ASP A 64 -22.59 -5.49 12.05
N ILE A 65 -22.61 -4.53 11.12
CA ILE A 65 -23.73 -4.33 10.19
C ILE A 65 -23.96 -5.59 9.35
N ARG A 66 -22.89 -6.23 8.88
CA ARG A 66 -23.00 -7.45 8.08
C ARG A 66 -23.52 -8.61 8.92
N GLU A 67 -23.03 -8.77 10.14
CA GLU A 67 -23.48 -9.78 11.09
C GLU A 67 -24.95 -9.59 11.42
N LEU A 68 -25.38 -8.38 11.79
CA LEU A 68 -26.78 -8.10 12.07
C LEU A 68 -27.67 -8.38 10.87
N ARG A 69 -27.26 -8.03 9.64
CA ARG A 69 -28.01 -8.38 8.42
C ARG A 69 -28.08 -9.89 8.16
N VAL A 70 -27.10 -10.68 8.62
CA VAL A 70 -27.18 -12.15 8.59
C VAL A 70 -28.19 -12.63 9.63
N ASP A 71 -28.14 -12.11 10.84
CA ASP A 71 -29.03 -12.51 11.94
C ASP A 71 -30.48 -12.11 11.68
N MET A 72 -30.72 -10.93 11.10
CA MET A 72 -32.03 -10.53 10.58
C MET A 72 -32.57 -11.55 9.59
N ARG A 73 -31.75 -11.98 8.61
CA ARG A 73 -32.16 -13.01 7.65
C ARG A 73 -32.45 -14.35 8.32
N ARG A 74 -31.67 -14.76 9.33
CA ARG A 74 -31.88 -16.00 10.11
C ARG A 74 -33.15 -15.94 10.96
N ALA A 75 -33.47 -14.78 11.52
CA ALA A 75 -34.66 -14.54 12.32
C ALA A 75 -35.95 -14.40 11.49
N GLY A 76 -35.84 -14.44 10.15
CA GLY A 76 -36.97 -14.21 9.25
C GLY A 76 -37.34 -12.73 9.11
N CYS A 77 -36.51 -11.81 9.61
CA CYS A 77 -36.60 -10.39 9.36
C CYS A 77 -36.05 -10.12 7.95
N GLY A 78 -36.86 -10.44 6.94
CA GLY A 78 -36.46 -10.31 5.54
C GLY A 78 -36.20 -8.86 5.12
N ASN A 79 -35.15 -8.66 4.33
CA ASN A 79 -34.86 -7.40 3.61
C ASN A 79 -35.71 -7.23 2.33
N GLY A 80 -36.74 -8.06 2.13
CA GLY A 80 -37.61 -8.00 0.95
C GLY A 80 -38.63 -6.88 1.06
N SER A 81 -39.22 -6.46 -0.06
CA SER A 81 -40.23 -5.40 -0.14
C SER A 81 -41.57 -5.72 0.55
N VAL A 82 -41.63 -6.79 1.35
CA VAL A 82 -42.83 -7.27 2.03
C VAL A 82 -42.55 -7.23 3.54
N VAL A 83 -43.11 -6.21 4.18
CA VAL A 83 -43.18 -6.14 5.65
C VAL A 83 -44.39 -6.96 6.07
N VAL A 84 -44.15 -8.09 6.73
CA VAL A 84 -45.23 -8.85 7.39
C VAL A 84 -45.63 -8.08 8.65
N LEU A 85 -46.71 -7.31 8.58
CA LEU A 85 -47.30 -6.64 9.74
C LEU A 85 -48.01 -7.68 10.63
N GLY A 86 -47.67 -7.71 11.92
CA GLY A 86 -48.34 -8.56 12.91
C GLY A 86 -47.89 -10.01 12.99
N GLY A 87 -46.71 -10.35 12.44
CA GLY A 87 -46.10 -11.68 12.62
C GLY A 87 -45.59 -11.91 14.06
N PRO A 88 -45.39 -13.17 14.48
CA PRO A 88 -44.92 -13.51 15.83
C PRO A 88 -43.56 -12.91 16.19
N ASN A 89 -42.75 -12.56 15.18
CA ASN A 89 -41.42 -11.96 15.35
C ASN A 89 -41.40 -10.44 15.07
N ALA A 90 -42.56 -9.78 15.01
CA ALA A 90 -42.65 -8.38 14.58
C ALA A 90 -41.86 -7.41 15.47
N GLU A 91 -41.90 -7.60 16.79
CA GLU A 91 -41.15 -6.79 17.74
C GLU A 91 -39.63 -7.00 17.61
N VAL A 92 -39.19 -8.27 17.58
CA VAL A 92 -37.77 -8.64 17.40
C VAL A 92 -37.23 -8.05 16.11
N CYS A 93 -37.99 -8.15 15.01
CA CYS A 93 -37.59 -7.56 13.74
C CYS A 93 -37.65 -6.02 13.74
N GLY A 94 -38.49 -5.40 14.58
CA GLY A 94 -38.42 -3.96 14.85
C GLY A 94 -37.09 -3.58 15.50
N GLN A 95 -36.77 -4.21 16.62
CA GLN A 95 -35.53 -3.95 17.36
C GLN A 95 -34.27 -4.14 16.51
N MET A 96 -34.21 -5.20 15.69
CA MET A 96 -33.09 -5.43 14.79
C MET A 96 -32.98 -4.37 13.68
N ARG A 97 -34.11 -3.88 13.14
CA ARG A 97 -34.10 -2.77 12.16
C ARG A 97 -33.62 -1.48 12.79
N ASP A 98 -34.11 -1.15 13.99
CA ASP A 98 -33.69 0.04 14.72
C ASP A 98 -32.20 -0.03 15.12
N ALA A 99 -31.71 -1.23 15.45
CA ALA A 99 -30.29 -1.46 15.69
C ALA A 99 -29.46 -1.26 14.41
N LEU A 100 -29.93 -1.79 13.27
CA LEU A 100 -29.26 -1.62 11.98
C LEU A 100 -29.18 -0.14 11.59
N GLU A 101 -30.28 0.59 11.69
CA GLU A 101 -30.32 2.02 11.37
C GLU A 101 -29.37 2.82 12.26
N ARG A 102 -29.35 2.56 13.57
CA ARG A 102 -28.43 3.22 14.51
C ARG A 102 -26.96 2.95 14.18
N MET A 103 -26.61 1.71 13.83
CA MET A 103 -25.24 1.38 13.41
C MET A 103 -24.86 2.03 12.09
N GLU A 104 -25.78 2.06 11.12
CA GLU A 104 -25.57 2.73 9.83
C GLU A 104 -25.35 4.23 10.01
N GLN A 105 -26.18 4.90 10.82
CA GLN A 105 -26.01 6.31 11.17
C GLN A 105 -24.68 6.58 11.88
N SER A 106 -24.28 5.71 12.81
CA SER A 106 -23.00 5.84 13.54
C SER A 106 -21.80 5.68 12.60
N ARG A 107 -21.87 4.71 11.69
CA ARG A 107 -20.88 4.46 10.63
C ARG A 107 -20.77 5.67 9.68
N ASP A 108 -21.90 6.28 9.32
CA ASP A 108 -21.93 7.45 8.45
C ASP A 108 -21.40 8.71 9.13
N ALA A 109 -21.73 8.92 10.41
CA ALA A 109 -21.15 9.99 11.22
C ALA A 109 -19.62 9.86 11.33
N LEU A 110 -19.13 8.64 11.61
CA LEU A 110 -17.70 8.36 11.69
C LEU A 110 -17.01 8.54 10.32
N ALA A 111 -17.68 8.14 9.24
CA ALA A 111 -17.17 8.31 7.89
C ALA A 111 -17.04 9.80 7.51
N ALA A 112 -17.99 10.63 7.94
CA ALA A 112 -17.97 12.08 7.75
C ALA A 112 -16.85 12.74 8.57
N GLU A 113 -16.69 12.36 9.83
CA GLU A 113 -15.63 12.87 10.72
C GLU A 113 -14.22 12.49 10.23
N ARG A 114 -14.05 11.27 9.73
CA ARG A 114 -12.82 10.88 9.04
C ARG A 114 -12.59 11.77 7.81
N ASN A 115 -13.62 12.11 7.05
CA ASN A 115 -13.45 12.93 5.84
C ASN A 115 -13.12 14.39 6.18
N SER A 116 -13.71 14.97 7.23
CA SER A 116 -13.37 16.31 7.72
C SER A 116 -11.94 16.36 8.25
N SER A 117 -11.52 15.38 9.06
CA SER A 117 -10.14 15.27 9.52
C SER A 117 -9.16 15.04 8.37
N ARG A 118 -9.54 14.27 7.35
CA ARG A 118 -8.75 14.12 6.12
C ARG A 118 -8.58 15.43 5.38
N GLN A 119 -9.59 16.31 5.31
CA GLN A 119 -9.45 17.62 4.66
C GLN A 119 -8.37 18.48 5.32
N MET A 120 -8.15 18.35 6.63
CA MET A 120 -7.03 18.99 7.33
C MET A 120 -5.66 18.33 7.05
N ILE A 121 -5.68 17.09 6.54
CA ILE A 121 -4.52 16.21 6.27
C ILE A 121 -4.14 16.20 4.78
N LEU A 122 -4.98 16.68 3.86
CA LEU A 122 -4.56 16.87 2.48
C LEU A 122 -3.42 17.91 2.42
N PRO A 123 -2.42 17.76 1.52
CA PRO A 123 -1.43 18.80 1.32
C PRO A 123 -2.16 20.12 1.13
N SER A 124 -1.75 21.14 1.90
CA SER A 124 -2.42 22.44 1.85
C SER A 124 -2.58 22.85 0.39
N GLU A 125 -3.69 23.50 0.06
CA GLU A 125 -3.92 24.04 -1.28
C GLU A 125 -2.67 24.78 -1.80
N GLU A 126 -1.97 25.47 -0.89
CA GLU A 126 -0.68 26.09 -1.13
C GLU A 126 0.43 25.12 -1.59
N ARG A 127 0.64 23.97 -0.93
CA ARG A 127 1.64 22.99 -1.38
C ARG A 127 1.33 22.47 -2.79
N ASN A 128 0.06 22.20 -3.08
CA ASN A 128 -0.37 21.77 -4.41
C ASN A 128 -0.17 22.87 -5.46
N ALA A 129 -0.44 24.12 -5.11
CA ALA A 129 -0.17 25.28 -5.96
C ALA A 129 1.34 25.40 -6.26
N ILE A 130 2.21 25.26 -5.25
CA ILE A 130 3.67 25.28 -5.44
C ILE A 130 4.11 24.16 -6.39
N LEU A 131 3.61 22.93 -6.20
CA LEU A 131 3.90 21.81 -7.09
C LEU A 131 3.39 22.04 -8.52
N ALA A 132 2.25 22.71 -8.68
CA ALA A 132 1.73 23.09 -9.99
C ALA A 132 2.64 24.13 -10.67
N THR A 133 3.06 25.16 -9.94
CA THR A 133 4.00 26.17 -10.45
C THR A 133 5.34 25.57 -10.85
N ILE A 134 5.88 24.63 -10.05
CA ILE A 134 7.12 23.88 -10.39
C ILE A 134 6.98 23.16 -11.74
N ARG A 135 5.82 22.52 -11.99
CA ARG A 135 5.54 21.86 -13.28
C ARG A 135 5.41 22.84 -14.43
N GLU A 136 4.71 23.96 -14.22
CA GLU A 136 4.52 25.01 -15.22
C GLU A 136 5.84 25.66 -15.65
N GLN A 137 6.70 25.96 -14.68
CA GLN A 137 8.04 26.54 -14.90
C GLN A 137 9.06 25.51 -15.40
N ARG A 138 8.65 24.24 -15.60
CA ARG A 138 9.52 23.13 -16.03
C ARG A 138 10.77 23.01 -15.16
N CYS A 139 10.64 23.25 -13.86
CA CYS A 139 11.66 22.93 -12.88
C CYS A 139 11.67 21.41 -12.70
N ILE A 140 12.19 20.69 -13.68
CA ILE A 140 12.40 19.25 -13.63
C ILE A 140 13.83 19.08 -13.14
N PRO A 141 14.09 18.43 -11.99
CA PRO A 141 15.45 18.01 -11.69
C PRO A 141 15.81 17.06 -12.82
N SER A 142 16.85 17.38 -13.57
CA SER A 142 17.47 16.44 -14.50
C SER A 142 18.01 15.27 -13.67
N PHE A 143 17.12 14.37 -13.27
CA PHE A 143 17.45 13.01 -12.98
C PHE A 143 17.68 12.39 -14.34
N GLU A 144 18.84 12.69 -14.93
CA GLU A 144 19.41 11.84 -15.96
C GLU A 144 19.33 10.43 -15.34
N PRO A 145 18.53 9.51 -15.90
CA PRO A 145 18.53 8.15 -15.40
C PRO A 145 19.99 7.70 -15.47
N LEU A 146 20.62 7.42 -14.33
CA LEU A 146 21.89 6.72 -14.38
C LEU A 146 21.64 5.51 -15.28
N PRO A 147 22.49 5.27 -16.28
CA PRO A 147 22.31 4.15 -17.17
C PRO A 147 22.09 2.91 -16.31
N PRO A 148 21.14 2.03 -16.67
CA PRO A 148 20.84 0.87 -15.87
C PRO A 148 22.16 0.17 -15.59
N VAL A 149 22.50 0.00 -14.31
CA VAL A 149 23.62 -0.85 -13.91
C VAL A 149 23.19 -2.25 -14.34
N VAL A 150 23.62 -2.67 -15.52
CA VAL A 150 23.43 -4.02 -16.01
C VAL A 150 24.28 -4.89 -15.08
N ASP A 151 23.66 -5.45 -14.04
CA ASP A 151 24.31 -6.42 -13.17
C ASP A 151 24.41 -7.74 -13.94
N ASP A 152 25.36 -7.82 -14.89
CA ASP A 152 25.65 -9.00 -15.68
C ASP A 152 26.12 -10.19 -14.82
N ARG A 153 26.35 -9.99 -13.51
CA ARG A 153 26.74 -11.06 -12.58
C ARG A 153 25.58 -11.92 -12.10
N ARG A 154 24.32 -11.61 -12.45
CA ARG A 154 23.13 -12.41 -12.04
C ARG A 154 22.64 -13.41 -13.08
N LYS A 155 23.28 -13.50 -14.25
CA LYS A 155 22.95 -14.52 -15.25
C LYS A 155 23.55 -15.86 -14.84
N VAL A 156 22.80 -16.64 -14.07
CA VAL A 156 23.06 -18.08 -13.92
C VAL A 156 22.75 -18.73 -15.28
N PRO A 157 23.69 -19.42 -15.94
CA PRO A 157 23.42 -20.09 -17.21
C PRO A 157 22.35 -21.17 -17.01
N GLY A 158 21.26 -21.13 -17.79
CA GLY A 158 20.25 -22.20 -17.85
C GLY A 158 18.87 -21.87 -17.27
N ILE A 159 18.62 -20.66 -16.79
CA ILE A 159 17.27 -20.21 -16.40
C ILE A 159 16.94 -18.96 -17.23
N GLU A 160 16.13 -19.13 -18.27
CA GLU A 160 15.51 -17.99 -18.95
C GLU A 160 14.46 -17.38 -18.01
N LEU A 161 14.64 -16.11 -17.63
CA LEU A 161 13.57 -15.37 -16.99
C LEU A 161 12.43 -15.17 -18.01
N PRO A 162 11.15 -15.37 -17.61
CA PRO A 162 10.02 -15.10 -18.48
C PRO A 162 10.08 -13.67 -19.03
N ARG A 163 9.90 -13.50 -20.34
CA ARG A 163 9.84 -12.17 -20.97
C ARG A 163 8.76 -11.32 -20.31
N GLU A 164 9.14 -10.12 -19.91
CA GLU A 164 8.24 -9.06 -19.44
C GLU A 164 7.41 -8.52 -20.60
N GLU A 165 6.34 -9.22 -20.95
CA GLU A 165 5.26 -8.67 -21.77
C GLU A 165 3.99 -8.62 -20.93
N GLN A 166 3.96 -7.79 -19.87
CA GLN A 166 2.71 -7.17 -19.41
C GLN A 166 2.94 -5.77 -18.82
N PRO A 167 2.13 -4.77 -19.20
CA PRO A 167 2.23 -3.42 -18.67
C PRO A 167 1.92 -3.43 -17.17
N TYR A 168 2.82 -2.83 -16.40
CA TYR A 168 2.74 -2.72 -14.95
C TYR A 168 1.46 -1.99 -14.52
N SER A 169 0.41 -2.74 -14.15
CA SER A 169 -0.75 -2.19 -13.44
C SER A 169 -0.63 -2.58 -11.97
N GLY A 170 -0.35 -1.60 -11.10
CA GLY A 170 -0.20 -1.76 -9.66
C GLY A 170 -1.51 -2.03 -8.92
N ILE A 171 -2.34 -2.97 -9.42
CA ILE A 171 -3.54 -3.44 -8.74
C ILE A 171 -3.52 -4.97 -8.75
N THR A 172 -3.22 -5.56 -7.59
CA THR A 172 -3.37 -7.00 -7.36
C THR A 172 -4.85 -7.36 -7.44
N LYS A 173 -5.31 -7.91 -8.57
CA LYS A 173 -6.66 -8.45 -8.71
C LYS A 173 -6.73 -9.85 -8.12
N LEU A 174 -7.23 -9.96 -6.88
CA LEU A 174 -7.56 -11.24 -6.26
C LEU A 174 -8.86 -11.77 -6.89
N GLN A 175 -8.75 -12.67 -7.87
CA GLN A 175 -9.92 -13.38 -8.40
C GLN A 175 -10.07 -14.72 -7.67
N THR A 176 -11.08 -14.82 -6.80
CA THR A 176 -11.49 -16.11 -6.23
C THR A 176 -12.32 -16.87 -7.27
N ARG A 177 -11.71 -17.85 -7.92
CA ARG A 177 -12.42 -18.79 -8.80
C ARG A 177 -13.31 -19.69 -7.93
N PRO A 178 -14.63 -19.79 -8.17
CA PRO A 178 -15.47 -20.75 -7.46
C PRO A 178 -15.03 -22.15 -7.87
N GLN A 179 -14.45 -22.90 -6.92
CA GLN A 179 -14.17 -24.32 -7.10
C GLN A 179 -15.50 -25.08 -7.19
N LYS A 180 -15.72 -25.75 -8.32
CA LYS A 180 -16.71 -26.82 -8.46
C LYS A 180 -16.41 -27.87 -7.38
N PRO A 181 -17.39 -28.51 -6.71
CA PRO A 181 -17.12 -29.54 -5.72
C PRO A 181 -16.36 -30.69 -6.39
N GLN A 182 -15.04 -30.69 -6.23
CA GLN A 182 -14.19 -31.79 -6.61
C GLN A 182 -14.33 -32.83 -5.50
N ALA A 183 -14.71 -34.05 -5.89
CA ALA A 183 -14.67 -35.20 -4.99
C ALA A 183 -13.34 -35.21 -4.23
N ALA A 184 -13.40 -35.45 -2.92
CA ALA A 184 -12.27 -35.36 -2.01
C ALA A 184 -11.06 -36.13 -2.57
N VAL A 185 -10.09 -35.39 -3.10
CA VAL A 185 -8.76 -35.92 -3.38
C VAL A 185 -8.13 -36.15 -2.02
N GLN A 186 -7.93 -37.42 -1.66
CA GLN A 186 -7.19 -37.77 -0.47
C GLN A 186 -5.80 -37.10 -0.55
N PRO A 187 -5.34 -36.42 0.50
CA PRO A 187 -4.02 -35.81 0.50
C PRO A 187 -2.97 -36.90 0.25
N PRO A 188 -1.92 -36.62 -0.56
CA PRO A 188 -0.81 -37.55 -0.68
C PRO A 188 -0.21 -37.74 0.72
N VAL A 189 -0.11 -39.00 1.14
CA VAL A 189 0.58 -39.36 2.38
C VAL A 189 2.03 -38.93 2.22
N LEU A 190 2.38 -37.80 2.82
CA LEU A 190 3.77 -37.39 2.99
C LEU A 190 4.39 -38.42 3.94
N THR A 191 5.24 -39.29 3.41
CA THR A 191 6.13 -40.08 4.27
C THR A 191 6.95 -39.07 5.10
N PRO A 192 6.95 -39.17 6.44
CA PRO A 192 7.80 -38.31 7.23
C PRO A 192 9.26 -38.52 6.77
N PRO A 193 10.02 -37.43 6.55
CA PRO A 193 11.43 -37.55 6.21
C PRO A 193 12.14 -38.37 7.31
N PRO A 194 13.12 -39.23 6.95
CA PRO A 194 13.79 -40.08 7.92
C PRO A 194 14.39 -39.23 9.03
N GLU A 195 13.99 -39.53 10.26
CA GLU A 195 14.42 -38.82 11.45
C GLU A 195 15.92 -39.03 11.59
N ARG A 196 16.70 -37.94 11.52
CA ARG A 196 18.16 -38.05 11.62
C ARG A 196 18.51 -38.39 13.07
N PRO A 197 19.29 -39.45 13.33
CA PRO A 197 19.73 -39.77 14.68
C PRO A 197 20.42 -38.58 15.32
N TYR A 198 19.93 -38.15 16.48
CA TYR A 198 20.55 -37.07 17.24
C TYR A 198 21.92 -37.54 17.76
N ASP A 199 22.98 -36.94 17.24
CA ASP A 199 24.35 -37.19 17.71
C ASP A 199 24.76 -36.06 18.68
N PRO A 200 24.83 -36.33 20.00
CA PRO A 200 25.19 -35.33 21.00
C PRO A 200 26.65 -34.84 20.86
N ASN A 201 27.50 -35.52 20.09
CA ASN A 201 28.88 -35.10 19.85
C ASN A 201 28.99 -34.01 18.75
N ARG A 202 27.92 -33.79 17.97
CA ARG A 202 27.89 -32.70 16.98
C ARG A 202 27.46 -31.40 17.64
N LYS A 203 28.39 -30.46 17.75
CA LYS A 203 28.12 -29.11 18.25
C LYS A 203 27.18 -28.35 17.28
N VAL A 204 25.91 -28.27 17.64
CA VAL A 204 24.94 -27.36 17.02
C VAL A 204 25.25 -25.94 17.52
N ARG A 205 25.44 -25.00 16.59
CA ARG A 205 25.62 -23.59 16.96
C ARG A 205 24.25 -23.01 17.30
N THR A 206 23.97 -22.85 18.59
CA THR A 206 22.74 -22.17 19.04
C THR A 206 22.85 -20.70 18.67
N VAL A 207 22.01 -20.26 17.74
CA VAL A 207 21.87 -18.84 17.39
C VAL A 207 20.70 -18.27 18.16
N GLY A 208 20.98 -17.45 19.17
CA GLY A 208 19.98 -16.77 19.98
C GLY A 208 20.42 -16.57 21.43
N PRO A 209 19.80 -15.62 22.16
CA PRO A 209 20.07 -15.45 23.59
C PRO A 209 19.72 -16.72 24.36
N ALA A 210 20.61 -17.14 25.27
CA ALA A 210 20.41 -18.32 26.09
C ALA A 210 19.43 -17.99 27.24
N PHE A 211 18.25 -18.59 27.20
CA PHE A 211 17.19 -18.35 28.20
C PHE A 211 17.18 -19.39 29.33
N LEU A 212 17.97 -20.47 29.22
CA LEU A 212 18.00 -21.54 30.21
C LEU A 212 19.32 -21.47 31.01
N PRO A 213 19.28 -21.47 32.36
CA PRO A 213 20.48 -21.60 33.19
C PRO A 213 21.06 -23.02 33.02
N GLU A 214 22.38 -23.17 33.04
CA GLU A 214 23.09 -24.45 32.82
C GLU A 214 22.95 -25.49 33.96
N ALA A 215 21.98 -25.31 34.87
CA ALA A 215 21.72 -26.26 35.95
C ALA A 215 20.75 -27.36 35.49
N ASP A 216 20.98 -28.60 35.94
CA ASP A 216 20.05 -29.73 35.71
C ASP A 216 18.68 -29.42 36.36
N ILE A 217 17.70 -29.09 35.53
CA ILE A 217 16.31 -28.86 35.97
C ILE A 217 15.60 -30.21 36.01
N ASP A 218 15.27 -30.68 37.21
CA ASP A 218 14.36 -31.83 37.39
C ASP A 218 12.92 -31.39 37.05
N LEU A 219 12.49 -31.72 35.83
CA LEU A 219 11.14 -31.43 35.31
C LEU A 219 10.05 -32.30 35.97
N SER A 220 10.44 -33.38 36.63
CA SER A 220 9.53 -34.35 37.26
C SER A 220 9.13 -33.92 38.67
N ASN A 221 10.04 -33.25 39.40
CA ASN A 221 9.78 -32.72 40.74
C ASN A 221 10.26 -31.25 40.84
N PRO A 222 9.45 -30.27 40.43
CA PRO A 222 9.81 -28.87 40.56
C PRO A 222 10.00 -28.50 42.03
N LYS A 223 11.20 -28.02 42.40
CA LYS A 223 11.58 -27.70 43.79
C LYS A 223 10.88 -26.46 44.39
N SER A 224 9.97 -25.82 43.68
CA SER A 224 9.27 -24.61 44.14
C SER A 224 7.76 -24.83 44.20
N ALA A 225 7.22 -24.99 45.41
CA ALA A 225 5.80 -24.87 45.68
C ALA A 225 5.43 -23.38 45.77
N GLY A 226 5.10 -22.77 44.63
CA GLY A 226 4.63 -21.38 44.60
C GLY A 226 4.30 -20.91 43.17
N PRO A 227 3.31 -20.01 43.01
CA PRO A 227 2.89 -19.56 41.69
C PRO A 227 4.03 -18.83 40.95
N GLN A 228 4.26 -19.22 39.70
CA GLN A 228 5.20 -18.54 38.81
C GLN A 228 4.74 -17.08 38.55
N PRO A 229 5.65 -16.11 38.56
CA PRO A 229 5.30 -14.72 38.27
C PRO A 229 4.84 -14.60 36.82
N GLN A 230 3.64 -14.05 36.62
CA GLN A 230 3.15 -13.70 35.29
C GLN A 230 3.94 -12.50 34.75
N GLN A 231 4.47 -12.64 33.53
CA GLN A 231 5.02 -11.56 32.73
C GLN A 231 3.96 -11.07 31.75
#